data_AF-A0A521GMC8-F1
#
_entry.id   AF-A0A521GMC8-F1
#
_cell.length_a   1.000
_cell.length_b   1.000
_cell.length_c   1.000
_cell.angle_alpha   90.00
_cell.angle_beta   90.00
_cell.angle_gamma   90.00
#
_symmetry.space_group_name_H-M   'P 1'
#
loop_
_entity.id
_entity.type
_entity.pdbx_description
1 polymer ?
#
loop_
_entity_poly.entity_id
_entity_poly.type
_entity_poly.pdbx_seq_one_letter_code
_entity_poly.pdbx_strand_id
1 'polypeptide(L)'
;MHKHHYKSIILVCTVLAFAAVGSILYTRSRAATPTAAVEAEAGTVDSPAITATDSIASGGSAVKFTTASGIPQPVGPTSPTSGWKLDFDDEFNGTSLDKTRWSDMDGRSMNKVTTYASNISVSGGNLVLTLASSTSGAFISSSKADGAGANGYLFPVGSYAEARVYFPGNGTAIYNWPAWWTSGPNWPAAGEHDVAEGLGTLTVNYHSPSGSHNMGTISGTWSNAFHTYGVYRKASSADVYWDGVKVKSYTTDDNGGAQSLLVNVGYGNTKVYGVDSQVKVDWIRSWSPQ
;
A
#
# COMPACT_ATOMS: atom_id res chain seq x y z
N MET A 1 23.48 -35.56 -74.26
CA MET A 1 23.94 -35.96 -72.91
C MET A 1 24.32 -34.80 -71.97
N HIS A 2 24.31 -33.52 -72.36
CA HIS A 2 24.83 -32.43 -71.49
C HIS A 2 23.81 -31.66 -70.61
N LYS A 3 22.49 -31.86 -70.77
CA LYS A 3 21.48 -31.08 -70.01
C LYS A 3 21.18 -31.59 -68.59
N HIS A 4 21.45 -32.86 -68.28
CA HIS A 4 21.17 -33.42 -66.96
C HIS A 4 22.24 -33.09 -65.91
N HIS A 5 23.51 -32.97 -66.29
CA HIS A 5 24.59 -32.63 -65.36
C HIS A 5 24.49 -31.21 -64.78
N TYR A 6 24.01 -30.24 -65.57
CA TYR A 6 23.84 -28.86 -65.09
C TYR A 6 22.78 -28.72 -64.00
N LYS A 7 21.67 -29.48 -64.08
CA LYS A 7 20.61 -29.43 -63.07
C LYS A 7 21.04 -30.02 -61.73
N SER A 8 21.81 -31.10 -61.76
CA SER A 8 22.36 -31.74 -60.55
C SER A 8 23.42 -30.87 -59.86
N ILE A 9 24.27 -30.19 -60.64
CA ILE A 9 25.29 -29.28 -60.09
C ILE A 9 24.63 -28.07 -59.42
N ILE A 10 23.62 -27.46 -60.07
CA ILE A 10 22.89 -26.33 -59.50
C ILE A 10 22.23 -26.73 -58.18
N LEU A 11 21.53 -27.87 -58.12
CA LEU A 11 20.86 -28.34 -56.91
C LEU A 11 21.84 -28.57 -55.75
N VAL A 12 23.00 -29.18 -56.00
CA VAL A 12 24.03 -29.42 -54.99
C VAL A 12 24.60 -28.10 -54.47
N CYS A 13 24.86 -27.14 -55.36
CA CYS A 13 25.32 -25.81 -54.96
C CYS A 13 24.29 -25.06 -54.09
N THR A 14 22.99 -25.15 -54.41
CA THR A 14 21.95 -24.47 -53.60
C THR A 14 21.81 -25.08 -52.20
N VAL A 15 21.90 -26.40 -52.09
CA VAL A 15 21.83 -27.09 -50.78
C VAL A 15 23.04 -26.73 -49.91
N LEU A 16 24.24 -26.70 -50.49
CA LEU A 16 25.45 -26.29 -49.77
C LEU A 16 25.40 -24.83 -49.34
N ALA A 17 24.88 -23.93 -50.17
CA ALA A 17 24.68 -22.53 -49.82
C ALA A 17 23.68 -22.36 -48.67
N PHE A 18 22.55 -23.07 -48.71
CA PHE A 18 21.56 -23.05 -47.63
C PHE A 18 22.12 -23.58 -46.31
N ALA A 19 22.89 -24.67 -46.36
CA ALA A 19 23.53 -25.23 -45.18
C ALA A 19 24.56 -24.24 -44.58
N ALA A 20 25.39 -23.62 -45.42
CA ALA A 20 26.37 -22.63 -44.97
C ALA A 20 25.71 -21.39 -44.34
N VAL A 21 24.65 -20.86 -44.96
CA VAL A 21 23.89 -19.73 -44.41
C VAL A 21 23.20 -20.12 -43.10
N GLY A 22 22.61 -21.32 -43.03
CA GLY A 22 22.00 -21.85 -41.81
C GLY A 22 23.00 -22.00 -40.66
N SER A 23 24.20 -22.51 -40.92
CA SER A 23 25.27 -22.63 -39.93
C SER A 23 25.82 -21.28 -39.48
N ILE A 24 25.93 -20.29 -40.38
CA ILE A 24 26.31 -18.92 -40.03
C ILE A 24 25.24 -18.27 -39.16
N LEU A 25 23.96 -18.43 -39.53
CA LEU A 25 22.85 -17.92 -38.74
C LEU A 25 22.79 -18.59 -37.37
N TYR A 26 23.00 -19.91 -37.27
CA TYR A 26 23.02 -20.64 -36.00
C TYR A 26 24.18 -20.23 -35.09
N THR A 27 25.38 -20.03 -35.65
CA THR A 27 26.56 -19.61 -34.87
C THR A 27 26.57 -18.12 -34.52
N ARG A 28 25.87 -17.29 -35.29
CA ARG A 28 25.75 -15.83 -35.04
C ARG A 28 24.44 -15.42 -34.37
N SER A 29 23.43 -16.28 -34.33
CA SER A 29 22.22 -16.04 -33.57
C SER A 29 22.56 -16.15 -32.09
N ARG A 30 22.92 -15.03 -31.48
CA ARG A 30 22.70 -14.86 -30.06
C ARG A 30 21.20 -14.67 -29.90
N ALA A 31 20.52 -15.63 -29.28
CA ALA A 31 19.19 -15.35 -28.75
C ALA A 31 19.33 -14.07 -27.92
N ALA A 32 18.56 -13.04 -28.25
CA ALA A 32 18.42 -11.89 -27.36
C ALA A 32 17.89 -12.47 -26.04
N THR A 33 18.73 -12.46 -25.00
CA THR A 33 18.33 -12.86 -23.67
C THR A 33 17.10 -12.01 -23.32
N PRO A 34 15.97 -12.62 -22.94
CA PRO A 34 14.84 -11.83 -22.54
C PRO A 34 15.20 -11.15 -21.21
N THR A 35 14.81 -9.88 -21.12
CA THR A 35 14.56 -9.13 -19.88
C THR A 35 15.80 -8.76 -19.07
N ALA A 36 15.81 -7.51 -18.59
CA ALA A 36 16.59 -7.13 -17.42
C ALA A 36 16.38 -8.22 -16.36
N ALA A 37 17.46 -8.89 -15.98
CA ALA A 37 17.47 -9.76 -14.83
C ALA A 37 17.19 -8.87 -13.61
N VAL A 38 15.92 -8.73 -13.27
CA VAL A 38 15.52 -8.29 -11.94
C VAL A 38 15.79 -9.50 -11.05
N GLU A 39 17.05 -9.62 -10.64
CA GLU A 39 17.47 -10.54 -9.59
C GLU A 39 16.79 -10.03 -8.32
N ALA A 40 15.76 -10.73 -7.84
CA ALA A 40 14.95 -10.30 -6.70
C ALA A 40 15.80 -10.12 -5.43
N GLU A 41 16.94 -10.80 -5.36
CA GLU A 41 17.95 -10.71 -4.29
C GLU A 41 18.83 -9.45 -4.33
N ALA A 42 18.80 -8.68 -5.42
CA ALA A 42 19.57 -7.44 -5.56
C ALA A 42 18.81 -6.19 -5.07
N GLY A 43 17.52 -6.33 -4.71
CA GLY A 43 16.70 -5.28 -4.11
C GLY A 43 16.76 -5.25 -2.58
N THR A 44 16.10 -4.26 -1.96
CA THR A 44 15.87 -4.28 -0.50
C THR A 44 14.98 -5.46 -0.14
N VAL A 45 15.49 -6.38 0.68
CA VAL A 45 14.75 -7.54 1.18
C VAL A 45 14.22 -7.20 2.57
N ASP A 46 12.91 -6.93 2.65
CA ASP A 46 12.23 -6.65 3.92
C ASP A 46 11.75 -7.94 4.59
N SER A 47 11.76 -7.95 5.92
CA SER A 47 11.18 -9.04 6.71
C SER A 47 9.72 -9.28 6.29
N PRO A 48 9.29 -10.54 6.09
CA PRO A 48 9.94 -11.75 6.59
C PRO A 48 10.90 -12.42 5.59
N ALA A 49 11.24 -11.77 4.49
CA ALA A 49 12.22 -12.27 3.55
C ALA A 49 13.64 -12.01 4.07
N ILE A 50 14.55 -12.95 3.79
CA ILE A 50 15.99 -12.81 3.99
C ILE A 50 16.71 -13.29 2.74
N THR A 51 17.94 -12.86 2.53
CA THR A 51 18.83 -13.47 1.55
C THR A 51 19.52 -14.68 2.19
N ALA A 52 19.39 -15.85 1.58
CA ALA A 52 20.06 -17.08 1.99
C ALA A 52 21.10 -17.48 0.94
N THR A 53 22.24 -18.02 1.37
CA THR A 53 23.24 -18.57 0.44
C THR A 53 22.72 -19.86 -0.18
N ASP A 54 22.73 -19.94 -1.51
CA ASP A 54 22.36 -21.13 -2.27
C ASP A 54 23.33 -21.27 -3.44
N SER A 55 24.22 -22.27 -3.36
CA SER A 55 25.24 -22.53 -4.38
C SER A 55 24.67 -22.97 -5.73
N ILE A 56 23.37 -23.27 -5.81
CA ILE A 56 22.67 -23.70 -7.02
C ILE A 56 21.93 -22.52 -7.66
N ALA A 57 21.68 -21.43 -6.92
CA ALA A 57 21.02 -20.23 -7.42
C ALA A 57 21.95 -19.32 -8.25
N SER A 58 21.35 -18.47 -9.10
CA SER A 58 22.07 -17.36 -9.73
C SER A 58 22.72 -16.49 -8.66
N GLY A 59 23.99 -16.12 -8.85
CA GLY A 59 24.71 -15.29 -7.88
C GLY A 59 24.99 -15.94 -6.51
N GLY A 60 24.73 -17.25 -6.35
CA GLY A 60 25.02 -17.97 -5.11
C GLY A 60 24.08 -17.63 -3.94
N SER A 61 22.95 -16.97 -4.21
CA SER A 61 22.00 -16.51 -3.20
C SER A 61 20.55 -16.67 -3.67
N ALA A 62 19.64 -16.92 -2.74
CA ALA A 62 18.21 -17.00 -2.98
C ALA A 62 17.44 -16.18 -1.93
N VAL A 63 16.30 -15.61 -2.30
CA VAL A 63 15.38 -15.02 -1.34
C VAL A 63 14.65 -16.13 -0.59
N LYS A 64 14.88 -16.22 0.72
CA LYS A 64 14.18 -17.14 1.61
C LYS A 64 13.16 -16.36 2.40
N PHE A 65 11.88 -16.69 2.21
CA PHE A 65 10.84 -16.27 3.13
C PHE A 65 11.05 -17.05 4.43
N THR A 66 11.51 -16.37 5.47
CA THR A 66 11.39 -16.93 6.82
C THR A 66 9.92 -16.85 7.21
N THR A 67 9.43 -17.80 7.98
CA THR A 67 8.22 -17.54 8.75
C THR A 67 8.62 -16.47 9.76
N ALA A 68 8.12 -15.23 9.64
CA ALA A 68 8.13 -14.32 10.78
C ALA A 68 7.42 -15.04 11.92
N SER A 69 8.19 -15.65 12.82
CA SER A 69 7.68 -16.55 13.86
C SER A 69 7.22 -15.77 15.09
N GLY A 70 6.73 -14.55 14.87
CA GLY A 70 6.27 -13.64 15.92
C GLY A 70 5.05 -12.86 15.46
N ILE A 71 4.15 -12.60 16.40
CA ILE A 71 3.04 -11.67 16.20
C ILE A 71 3.64 -10.31 15.83
N PRO A 72 3.27 -9.69 14.68
CA PRO A 72 3.78 -8.38 14.30
C PRO A 72 3.68 -7.38 15.44
N GLN A 73 4.76 -6.65 15.69
CA GLN A 73 4.81 -5.56 16.67
C GLN A 73 4.79 -4.21 15.93
N PRO A 74 4.25 -3.15 16.55
CA PRO A 74 4.22 -1.84 15.92
C PRO A 74 5.62 -1.29 15.69
N VAL A 75 5.79 -0.55 14.59
CA VAL A 75 7.05 0.17 14.30
C VAL A 75 7.14 1.46 15.13
N GLY A 76 5.99 2.06 15.47
CA GLY A 76 5.85 3.26 16.29
C GLY A 76 6.19 3.11 17.78
N PRO A 77 5.21 3.25 18.70
CA PRO A 77 5.49 3.42 20.12
C PRO A 77 6.23 2.21 20.71
N THR A 78 7.35 2.48 21.38
CA THR A 78 8.13 1.48 22.14
C THR A 78 7.53 1.11 23.49
N SER A 79 6.48 1.81 23.93
CA SER A 79 5.66 1.47 25.11
C SER A 79 4.48 0.62 24.65
N PRO A 80 3.95 -0.33 25.45
CA PRO A 80 4.21 -0.54 26.87
C PRO A 80 5.36 -1.52 27.15
N THR A 81 5.83 -1.53 28.39
CA THR A 81 6.92 -2.40 28.88
C THR A 81 6.61 -3.90 28.81
N SER A 82 5.33 -4.26 28.84
CA SER A 82 4.79 -5.63 28.73
C SER A 82 4.63 -6.10 27.28
N GLY A 83 4.84 -5.20 26.30
CA GLY A 83 4.65 -5.49 24.87
C GLY A 83 3.25 -5.17 24.35
N TRP A 84 3.08 -5.34 23.04
CA TRP A 84 1.81 -5.08 22.35
C TRP A 84 1.12 -6.38 21.97
N LYS A 85 -0.17 -6.48 22.28
CA LYS A 85 -1.07 -7.54 21.80
C LYS A 85 -1.72 -7.08 20.50
N LEU A 86 -1.55 -7.86 19.43
CA LEU A 86 -2.25 -7.64 18.16
C LEU A 86 -3.74 -7.93 18.33
N ASP A 87 -4.58 -6.95 18.02
CA ASP A 87 -6.05 -7.03 18.13
C ASP A 87 -6.75 -7.10 16.78
N PHE A 88 -6.14 -6.50 15.75
CA PHE A 88 -6.66 -6.49 14.39
C PHE A 88 -5.51 -6.43 13.41
N ASP A 89 -5.61 -7.20 12.33
CA ASP A 89 -4.70 -7.17 11.20
C ASP A 89 -5.43 -7.49 9.90
N ASP A 90 -5.01 -6.82 8.83
CA ASP A 90 -5.25 -7.25 7.48
C ASP A 90 -4.01 -6.97 6.62
N GLU A 91 -3.46 -8.02 6.04
CA GLU A 91 -2.29 -8.00 5.17
C GLU A 91 -2.67 -7.93 3.68
N PHE A 92 -3.97 -7.86 3.36
CA PHE A 92 -4.49 -7.75 1.99
C PHE A 92 -3.91 -8.77 0.98
N ASN A 93 -3.59 -9.98 1.46
CA ASN A 93 -3.05 -11.08 0.66
C ASN A 93 -4.11 -11.85 -0.15
N GLY A 94 -5.38 -11.50 0.02
CA GLY A 94 -6.48 -12.09 -0.73
C GLY A 94 -6.56 -11.62 -2.18
N THR A 95 -7.67 -11.96 -2.85
CA THR A 95 -7.96 -11.53 -4.23
C THR A 95 -9.09 -10.50 -4.31
N SER A 96 -9.66 -10.11 -3.17
CA SER A 96 -10.74 -9.14 -3.04
C SER A 96 -10.75 -8.55 -1.62
N LEU A 97 -11.42 -7.42 -1.42
CA LEU A 97 -11.63 -6.84 -0.10
C LEU A 97 -12.35 -7.85 0.81
N ASP A 98 -11.78 -8.12 1.99
CA ASP A 98 -12.42 -9.00 2.98
C ASP A 98 -13.61 -8.28 3.63
N LYS A 99 -14.82 -8.61 3.14
CA LYS A 99 -16.07 -8.02 3.63
C LYS A 99 -16.49 -8.49 5.03
N THR A 100 -15.76 -9.43 5.63
CA THR A 100 -15.93 -9.78 7.05
C THR A 100 -15.23 -8.77 7.96
N ARG A 101 -14.22 -8.07 7.44
CA ARG A 101 -13.43 -7.05 8.16
C ARG A 101 -13.77 -5.62 7.73
N TRP A 102 -14.07 -5.43 6.45
CA TRP A 102 -14.20 -4.10 5.84
C TRP A 102 -15.55 -3.87 5.18
N SER A 103 -16.03 -2.64 5.27
CA SER A 103 -17.10 -2.10 4.43
C SER A 103 -16.49 -1.28 3.29
N ASP A 104 -16.96 -1.46 2.06
CA ASP A 104 -16.50 -0.74 0.85
C ASP A 104 -17.13 0.64 0.66
N MET A 105 -17.94 1.06 1.63
CA MET A 105 -18.63 2.35 1.69
C MET A 105 -19.23 2.80 0.36
N ASP A 106 -19.79 1.85 -0.40
CA ASP A 106 -20.35 2.10 -1.73
C ASP A 106 -21.50 3.12 -1.68
N GLY A 107 -21.50 4.08 -2.62
CA GLY A 107 -22.52 5.11 -2.76
C GLY A 107 -22.48 6.24 -1.73
N ARG A 108 -21.46 6.31 -0.86
CA ARG A 108 -21.29 7.40 0.11
C ARG A 108 -20.69 8.65 -0.55
N SER A 109 -20.79 9.77 0.16
CA SER A 109 -20.06 11.00 -0.17
C SER A 109 -18.82 11.09 0.69
N MET A 110 -17.65 11.24 0.08
CA MET A 110 -16.38 11.41 0.78
C MET A 110 -15.47 12.34 -0.03
N ASN A 111 -14.85 13.33 0.59
CA ASN A 111 -13.88 14.25 -0.05
C ASN A 111 -14.28 14.68 -1.48
N LYS A 112 -15.50 15.22 -1.61
CA LYS A 112 -16.09 15.76 -2.86
C LYS A 112 -16.38 14.74 -3.96
N VAL A 113 -16.40 13.45 -3.66
CA VAL A 113 -16.76 12.39 -4.62
C VAL A 113 -17.83 11.46 -4.07
N THR A 114 -18.52 10.79 -4.99
CA THR A 114 -19.24 9.56 -4.67
C THR A 114 -18.25 8.40 -4.65
N THR A 115 -18.33 7.54 -3.66
CA THR A 115 -17.46 6.37 -3.49
C THR A 115 -18.09 5.16 -4.17
N TYR A 116 -17.25 4.32 -4.77
CA TYR A 116 -17.71 3.13 -5.48
C TYR A 116 -16.87 1.91 -5.14
N ALA A 117 -17.52 0.77 -4.86
CA ALA A 117 -16.86 -0.51 -4.63
C ALA A 117 -16.02 -0.96 -5.84
N SER A 118 -16.41 -0.57 -7.06
CA SER A 118 -15.65 -0.83 -8.29
C SER A 118 -14.30 -0.14 -8.35
N ASN A 119 -14.07 0.89 -7.51
CA ASN A 119 -12.80 1.60 -7.42
C ASN A 119 -11.87 1.02 -6.34
N ILE A 120 -12.28 -0.09 -5.71
CA ILE A 120 -11.53 -0.82 -4.69
C ILE A 120 -11.12 -2.18 -5.28
N SER A 121 -9.86 -2.54 -5.13
CA SER A 121 -9.37 -3.87 -5.47
C SER A 121 -8.33 -4.33 -4.45
N VAL A 122 -8.11 -5.64 -4.38
CA VAL A 122 -6.99 -6.23 -3.66
C VAL A 122 -6.17 -7.02 -4.67
N SER A 123 -4.91 -6.65 -4.84
CA SER A 123 -4.01 -7.29 -5.81
C SER A 123 -2.55 -7.09 -5.43
N GLY A 124 -1.73 -8.11 -5.66
CA GLY A 124 -0.29 -8.04 -5.39
C GLY A 124 0.04 -7.73 -3.92
N GLY A 125 -0.72 -8.29 -2.97
CA GLY A 125 -0.55 -8.07 -1.53
C GLY A 125 -0.94 -6.68 -1.06
N ASN A 126 -1.76 -5.95 -1.84
CA ASN A 126 -2.16 -4.59 -1.49
C ASN A 126 -3.66 -4.40 -1.68
N LEU A 127 -4.27 -3.68 -0.75
CA LEU A 127 -5.50 -2.93 -1.00
C LEU A 127 -5.17 -1.75 -1.92
N VAL A 128 -6.01 -1.49 -2.91
CA VAL A 128 -5.84 -0.39 -3.87
C VAL A 128 -7.15 0.38 -3.98
N LEU A 129 -7.08 1.68 -3.69
CA LEU A 129 -8.17 2.64 -3.84
C LEU A 129 -7.87 3.60 -4.99
N THR A 130 -8.79 3.70 -5.94
CA THR A 130 -8.61 4.52 -7.14
C THR A 130 -9.56 5.72 -7.14
N LEU A 131 -9.03 6.92 -7.44
CA LEU A 131 -9.87 8.03 -7.89
C LEU A 131 -10.06 7.89 -9.40
N ALA A 132 -11.23 7.45 -9.83
CA ALA A 132 -11.54 7.18 -11.24
C ALA A 132 -11.86 8.47 -12.01
N SER A 133 -12.44 9.47 -11.36
CA SER A 133 -12.76 10.78 -11.95
C SER A 133 -12.90 11.86 -10.88
N SER A 134 -13.21 13.10 -11.28
CA SER A 134 -13.46 14.20 -10.33
C SER A 134 -14.69 14.00 -9.44
N THR A 135 -15.52 12.98 -9.70
CA THR A 135 -16.75 12.69 -8.94
C THR A 135 -16.81 11.24 -8.46
N SER A 136 -15.82 10.41 -8.77
CA SER A 136 -15.82 8.97 -8.50
C SER A 136 -14.51 8.56 -7.81
N GLY A 137 -14.60 8.19 -6.53
CA GLY A 137 -13.46 7.72 -5.74
C GLY A 137 -13.79 6.46 -4.94
N ALA A 138 -13.04 6.24 -3.87
CA ALA A 138 -13.11 5.03 -3.07
C ALA A 138 -12.94 5.35 -1.59
N PHE A 139 -13.55 4.52 -0.74
CA PHE A 139 -13.51 4.65 0.71
C PHE A 139 -13.77 3.29 1.34
N ILE A 140 -12.97 2.90 2.34
CA ILE A 140 -13.23 1.71 3.15
C ILE A 140 -13.24 2.06 4.63
N SER A 141 -13.95 1.23 5.41
CA SER A 141 -14.01 1.35 6.86
C SER A 141 -14.01 -0.02 7.52
N SER A 142 -13.35 -0.12 8.68
CA SER A 142 -13.36 -1.34 9.51
C SER A 142 -14.71 -1.61 10.16
N SER A 143 -15.71 -0.72 10.00
CA SER A 143 -17.08 -0.95 10.43
C SER A 143 -18.11 -0.50 9.38
N LYS A 144 -19.34 -1.01 9.47
CA LYS A 144 -20.41 -0.71 8.47
C LYS A 144 -20.91 0.75 8.46
N ALA A 145 -20.46 1.58 9.39
CA ALA A 145 -20.78 3.01 9.44
C ALA A 145 -19.51 3.83 9.72
N ASP A 146 -19.50 5.08 9.26
CA ASP A 146 -18.41 6.02 9.53
C ASP A 146 -18.49 6.41 11.01
N GLY A 147 -17.75 5.68 11.85
CA GLY A 147 -17.83 5.81 13.30
C GLY A 147 -18.80 4.84 13.98
N ALA A 148 -18.63 3.52 13.82
CA ALA A 148 -19.28 2.47 14.62
C ALA A 148 -20.77 2.18 14.34
N GLY A 149 -21.01 1.16 13.51
CA GLY A 149 -22.20 0.30 13.55
C GLY A 149 -21.83 -1.11 14.05
N ALA A 150 -22.81 -1.89 14.50
CA ALA A 150 -22.67 -3.17 15.22
C ALA A 150 -21.97 -4.34 14.49
N ASN A 151 -21.23 -4.09 13.41
CA ASN A 151 -20.51 -5.09 12.64
C ASN A 151 -19.18 -4.49 12.15
N GLY A 152 -18.06 -4.96 12.71
CA GLY A 152 -16.71 -4.53 12.35
C GLY A 152 -15.77 -4.37 13.55
N TYR A 153 -14.51 -4.04 13.28
CA TYR A 153 -13.51 -3.70 14.30
C TYR A 153 -13.62 -2.23 14.69
N LEU A 154 -13.61 -1.96 15.99
CA LEU A 154 -13.56 -0.63 16.57
C LEU A 154 -12.25 -0.45 17.36
N PHE A 155 -11.53 0.62 17.02
CA PHE A 155 -10.26 1.04 17.60
C PHE A 155 -10.50 1.85 18.88
N PRO A 156 -10.22 1.29 20.07
CA PRO A 156 -10.53 1.93 21.34
C PRO A 156 -9.46 2.94 21.76
N VAL A 157 -9.80 3.79 22.73
CA VAL A 157 -8.81 4.56 23.50
C VAL A 157 -7.93 3.58 24.29
N GLY A 158 -6.64 3.88 24.38
CA GLY A 158 -5.62 3.05 24.99
C GLY A 158 -4.88 2.17 23.97
N SER A 159 -5.29 2.12 22.71
CA SER A 159 -4.70 1.29 21.66
C SER A 159 -3.91 2.09 20.62
N TYR A 160 -3.04 1.39 19.89
CA TYR A 160 -2.26 1.91 18.76
C TYR A 160 -2.74 1.28 17.45
N ALA A 161 -2.89 2.08 16.39
CA ALA A 161 -3.15 1.59 15.04
C ALA A 161 -2.09 2.12 14.08
N GLU A 162 -1.69 1.30 13.10
CA GLU A 162 -0.66 1.61 12.11
C GLU A 162 -1.04 1.01 10.76
N ALA A 163 -0.74 1.74 9.70
CA ALA A 163 -0.90 1.27 8.33
C ALA A 163 0.36 1.54 7.52
N ARG A 164 0.72 0.63 6.63
CA ARG A 164 1.77 0.87 5.62
C ARG A 164 1.13 1.29 4.31
N VAL A 165 1.24 2.58 4.00
CA VAL A 165 0.48 3.23 2.94
C VAL A 165 1.42 3.87 1.92
N TYR A 166 1.11 3.68 0.65
CA TYR A 166 1.63 4.45 -0.47
C TYR A 166 0.61 5.53 -0.82
N PHE A 167 1.02 6.79 -0.73
CA PHE A 167 0.25 7.91 -1.23
C PHE A 167 0.76 8.36 -2.61
N PRO A 168 -0.14 8.58 -3.59
CA PRO A 168 0.26 9.01 -4.93
C PRO A 168 0.82 10.43 -4.91
N GLY A 169 1.84 10.67 -5.70
CA GLY A 169 2.48 12.00 -5.79
C GLY A 169 3.76 11.99 -6.62
N ASN A 170 4.52 13.09 -6.55
CA ASN A 170 5.74 13.29 -7.34
C ASN A 170 7.00 13.52 -6.49
N GLY A 171 6.95 13.17 -5.21
CA GLY A 171 8.04 13.40 -4.25
C GLY A 171 7.97 14.75 -3.52
N THR A 172 7.27 15.74 -4.10
CA THR A 172 7.08 17.08 -3.50
C THR A 172 5.62 17.42 -3.19
N ALA A 173 4.69 16.79 -3.89
CA ALA A 173 3.26 16.98 -3.70
C ALA A 173 2.52 15.63 -3.63
N ILE A 174 1.51 15.58 -2.78
CA ILE A 174 0.49 14.52 -2.72
C ILE A 174 -0.60 14.84 -3.74
N TYR A 175 -1.00 13.84 -4.50
CA TYR A 175 -2.09 13.98 -5.45
C TYR A 175 -3.44 13.79 -4.78
N ASN A 176 -4.41 14.61 -5.19
CA ASN A 176 -5.81 14.55 -4.81
C ASN A 176 -6.08 14.79 -3.33
N TRP A 177 -7.07 14.09 -2.76
CA TRP A 177 -7.40 14.11 -1.34
C TRP A 177 -7.49 12.71 -0.72
N PRO A 178 -6.35 11.98 -0.64
CA PRO A 178 -6.27 10.70 0.04
C PRO A 178 -6.09 10.88 1.54
N ALA A 179 -6.56 9.91 2.33
CA ALA A 179 -6.31 9.91 3.77
C ALA A 179 -6.23 8.50 4.37
N TRP A 180 -5.41 8.39 5.42
CA TRP A 180 -5.46 7.34 6.45
C TRP A 180 -5.81 8.00 7.78
N TRP A 181 -6.92 7.57 8.38
CA TRP A 181 -7.55 8.29 9.47
C TRP A 181 -8.42 7.37 10.32
N THR A 182 -8.84 7.86 11.48
CA THR A 182 -9.79 7.16 12.36
C THR A 182 -10.89 8.12 12.79
N SER A 183 -12.14 7.68 12.83
CA SER A 183 -13.27 8.54 13.24
C SER A 183 -14.33 7.74 13.99
N GLY A 184 -14.97 8.40 14.95
CA GLY A 184 -15.95 7.79 15.86
C GLY A 184 -17.39 8.20 15.58
N PRO A 185 -18.38 7.56 16.23
CA PRO A 185 -19.79 7.88 16.06
C PRO A 185 -20.10 9.32 16.45
N ASN A 186 -21.19 9.85 15.88
CA ASN A 186 -21.73 11.16 16.25
C ASN A 186 -20.69 12.28 16.13
N TRP A 187 -19.96 12.30 15.01
CA TRP A 187 -18.93 13.31 14.75
C TRP A 187 -19.45 14.73 15.03
N PRO A 188 -18.67 15.59 15.74
CA PRO A 188 -17.30 15.34 16.19
C PRO A 188 -17.18 14.79 17.63
N ALA A 189 -18.27 14.34 18.25
CA ALA A 189 -18.30 14.00 19.68
C ALA A 189 -17.32 12.88 20.08
N ALA A 190 -17.15 11.86 19.24
CA ALA A 190 -16.19 10.77 19.47
C ALA A 190 -14.81 11.00 18.85
N GLY A 191 -14.59 12.20 18.30
CA GLY A 191 -13.33 12.62 17.71
C GLY A 191 -13.03 11.97 16.35
N GLU A 192 -12.04 12.56 15.70
CA GLU A 192 -11.48 12.12 14.43
C GLU A 192 -9.98 12.46 14.39
N HIS A 193 -9.15 11.46 14.09
CA HIS A 193 -7.71 11.61 13.99
C HIS A 193 -7.27 11.36 12.53
N ASP A 194 -6.91 12.42 11.83
CA ASP A 194 -6.32 12.33 10.50
C ASP A 194 -4.82 12.08 10.65
N VAL A 195 -4.42 10.81 10.52
CA VAL A 195 -3.04 10.36 10.75
C VAL A 195 -2.13 10.79 9.61
N ALA A 196 -2.67 10.78 8.39
CA ALA A 196 -2.04 11.30 7.19
C ALA A 196 -3.11 11.70 6.17
N GLU A 197 -3.33 13.00 6.00
CA GLU A 197 -4.32 13.55 5.05
C GLU A 197 -3.64 14.40 3.98
N GLY A 198 -3.93 14.12 2.71
CA GLY A 198 -3.34 14.84 1.58
C GLY A 198 -4.20 15.97 1.04
N LEU A 199 -3.62 17.17 0.92
CA LEU A 199 -4.16 18.28 0.11
C LEU A 199 -3.02 19.07 -0.55
N GLY A 200 -2.14 18.36 -1.26
CA GLY A 200 -0.88 18.89 -1.80
C GLY A 200 0.32 18.49 -0.94
N THR A 201 0.21 18.52 0.38
CA THR A 201 1.14 17.87 1.32
C THR A 201 0.35 16.99 2.28
N LEU A 202 1.01 16.03 2.96
CA LEU A 202 0.37 15.32 4.06
C LEU A 202 0.37 16.19 5.33
N THR A 203 -0.78 16.24 5.99
CA THR A 203 -0.99 16.87 7.30
C THR A 203 -1.52 15.87 8.32
N VAL A 204 -1.31 16.20 9.59
CA VAL A 204 -2.02 15.58 10.71
C VAL A 204 -3.08 16.55 11.20
N ASN A 205 -4.31 16.08 11.38
CA ASN A 205 -5.39 16.87 11.97
C ASN A 205 -6.11 16.10 13.07
N TYR A 206 -6.84 16.85 13.87
CA TYR A 206 -7.73 16.32 14.89
C TYR A 206 -9.03 17.12 14.88
N HIS A 207 -10.18 16.46 14.80
CA HIS A 207 -11.49 17.09 14.93
C HIS A 207 -12.18 16.60 16.20
N SER A 208 -12.75 17.53 16.95
CA SER A 208 -13.39 17.27 18.24
C SER A 208 -14.49 18.30 18.51
N PRO A 209 -15.23 18.21 19.63
CA PRO A 209 -16.24 19.21 19.99
C PRO A 209 -15.71 20.65 20.08
N SER A 210 -14.42 20.85 20.35
CA SER A 210 -13.82 22.18 20.38
C SER A 210 -13.44 22.73 19.01
N GLY A 211 -13.55 21.92 17.95
CA GLY A 211 -13.38 22.34 16.57
C GLY A 211 -12.35 21.52 15.80
N SER A 212 -11.76 22.16 14.79
CA SER A 212 -10.74 21.56 13.91
C SER A 212 -9.36 22.03 14.31
N HIS A 213 -8.44 21.08 14.53
CA HIS A 213 -7.10 21.31 15.02
C HIS A 213 -6.08 20.80 14.00
N ASN A 214 -5.51 21.72 13.22
CA ASN A 214 -4.47 21.36 12.26
C ASN A 214 -3.11 21.29 12.96
N MET A 215 -2.51 20.10 13.00
CA MET A 215 -1.21 19.88 13.63
C MET A 215 -0.04 20.17 12.69
N GLY A 216 -0.33 20.52 11.43
CA GLY A 216 0.62 20.91 10.41
C GLY A 216 1.23 19.75 9.63
N THR A 217 2.08 20.12 8.69
CA THR A 217 2.86 19.18 7.86
C THR A 217 4.03 18.58 8.62
N ILE A 218 4.55 17.47 8.11
CA ILE A 218 5.81 16.86 8.54
C ILE A 218 6.81 17.01 7.39
N SER A 219 8.02 17.48 7.69
CA SER A 219 9.08 17.63 6.66
C SER A 219 9.53 16.26 6.18
N GLY A 220 9.68 16.09 4.87
CA GLY A 220 10.10 14.84 4.24
C GLY A 220 9.40 14.61 2.90
N THR A 221 9.80 13.54 2.23
CA THR A 221 9.12 13.04 1.04
C THR A 221 8.21 11.90 1.44
N TRP A 222 6.90 12.13 1.38
CA TRP A 222 5.86 11.19 1.85
C TRP A 222 4.96 10.67 0.73
N SER A 223 5.42 10.79 -0.51
CA SER A 223 4.66 10.45 -1.71
C SER A 223 5.50 9.57 -2.63
N ASN A 224 4.85 8.77 -3.45
CA ASN A 224 5.50 7.84 -4.38
C ASN A 224 6.40 6.79 -3.71
N ALA A 225 6.15 6.49 -2.43
CA ALA A 225 6.80 5.43 -1.68
C ALA A 225 5.86 4.94 -0.56
N PHE A 226 6.05 3.69 -0.12
CA PHE A 226 5.38 3.20 1.07
C PHE A 226 6.06 3.74 2.32
N HIS A 227 5.25 4.19 3.27
CA HIS A 227 5.66 4.62 4.61
C HIS A 227 4.69 4.04 5.64
N THR A 228 5.10 3.95 6.90
CA THR A 228 4.18 3.58 7.99
C THR A 228 3.62 4.82 8.66
N TYR A 229 2.31 4.81 8.92
CA TYR A 229 1.57 5.90 9.54
C TYR A 229 0.73 5.35 10.67
N GLY A 230 0.98 5.79 11.89
CA GLY A 230 0.26 5.28 13.06
C GLY A 230 -0.13 6.33 14.07
N VAL A 231 -1.12 5.99 14.88
CA VAL A 231 -1.70 6.83 15.93
C VAL A 231 -1.88 6.03 17.20
N TYR A 232 -1.36 6.56 18.30
CA TYR A 232 -1.60 6.04 19.64
C TYR A 232 -2.64 6.90 20.34
N ARG A 233 -3.88 6.41 20.46
CA ARG A 233 -4.96 7.09 21.19
C ARG A 233 -4.79 6.83 22.67
N LYS A 234 -4.27 7.79 23.43
CA LYS A 234 -4.17 7.71 24.91
C LYS A 234 -5.42 8.31 25.54
N ALA A 235 -5.54 8.18 26.86
CA ALA A 235 -6.71 8.64 27.61
C ALA A 235 -7.04 10.14 27.45
N SER A 236 -6.03 11.00 27.27
CA SER A 236 -6.19 12.47 27.21
C SER A 236 -5.32 13.13 26.14
N SER A 237 -4.70 12.32 25.27
CA SER A 237 -3.84 12.80 24.20
C SER A 237 -3.73 11.75 23.09
N ALA A 238 -3.28 12.17 21.92
CA ALA A 238 -2.85 11.25 20.87
C ALA A 238 -1.42 11.55 20.44
N ASP A 239 -0.66 10.50 20.15
CA ASP A 239 0.67 10.60 19.55
C ASP A 239 0.62 10.01 18.14
N VAL A 240 1.14 10.73 17.15
CA VAL A 240 1.21 10.28 15.75
C VAL A 240 2.65 9.93 15.39
N TYR A 241 2.82 8.80 14.71
CA TYR A 241 4.11 8.23 14.33
C TYR A 241 4.16 8.01 12.82
N TRP A 242 5.18 8.54 12.15
CA TRP A 242 5.47 8.24 10.75
C TRP A 242 6.84 7.57 10.68
N ASP A 243 6.92 6.41 10.02
CA ASP A 243 8.12 5.55 9.95
C ASP A 243 8.75 5.28 11.33
N GLY A 244 7.91 4.99 12.33
CA GLY A 244 8.34 4.74 13.70
C GLY A 244 8.71 5.99 14.52
N VAL A 245 8.82 7.16 13.89
CA VAL A 245 9.19 8.40 14.56
C VAL A 245 7.94 9.14 15.03
N LYS A 246 7.86 9.50 16.31
CA LYS A 246 6.80 10.38 16.82
C LYS A 246 6.92 11.76 16.19
N VAL A 247 5.97 12.11 15.32
CA VAL A 247 5.99 13.38 14.57
C VAL A 247 5.07 14.44 15.16
N LYS A 248 4.00 14.03 15.86
CA LYS A 248 3.05 14.93 16.54
C LYS A 248 2.57 14.34 17.85
N SER A 249 2.18 15.22 18.77
CA SER A 249 1.49 14.89 20.01
C SER A 249 0.53 16.05 20.34
N TYR A 250 -0.69 15.74 20.74
CA TYR A 250 -1.71 16.73 21.07
C TYR A 250 -2.69 16.22 22.13
N THR A 251 -3.32 17.14 22.85
CA THR A 251 -4.39 16.83 23.81
C THR A 251 -5.69 16.48 23.10
N THR A 252 -6.46 15.56 23.65
CA THR A 252 -7.78 15.16 23.12
C THR A 252 -8.88 15.58 24.08
N ASP A 253 -10.01 16.01 23.53
CA ASP A 253 -11.20 16.48 24.27
C ASP A 253 -12.52 15.94 23.67
N ASP A 254 -12.43 14.88 22.89
CA ASP A 254 -13.56 14.03 22.52
C ASP A 254 -14.03 13.16 23.71
N ASN A 255 -15.16 12.47 23.54
CA ASN A 255 -15.76 11.64 24.57
C ASN A 255 -15.08 10.26 24.75
N GLY A 256 -13.97 9.99 24.07
CA GLY A 256 -13.22 8.74 24.15
C GLY A 256 -13.89 7.56 23.45
N GLY A 257 -14.89 7.79 22.59
CA GLY A 257 -15.57 6.75 21.82
C GLY A 257 -14.60 5.92 20.98
N ALA A 258 -14.90 4.62 20.82
CA ALA A 258 -14.14 3.77 19.91
C ALA A 258 -14.38 4.22 18.45
N GLN A 259 -13.33 4.19 17.64
CA GLN A 259 -13.34 4.74 16.28
C GLN A 259 -13.20 3.63 15.24
N SER A 260 -13.64 3.88 14.00
CA SER A 260 -13.34 3.00 12.86
C SER A 260 -11.98 3.34 12.28
N LEU A 261 -11.34 2.38 11.63
CA LEU A 261 -10.14 2.58 10.80
C LEU A 261 -10.58 2.88 9.37
N LEU A 262 -10.06 3.95 8.76
CA LEU A 262 -10.62 4.56 7.55
C LEU A 262 -9.52 4.87 6.52
N VAL A 263 -9.74 4.46 5.26
CA VAL A 263 -8.86 4.83 4.13
C VAL A 263 -9.71 5.29 2.98
N ASN A 264 -9.38 6.42 2.37
CA ASN A 264 -10.09 6.91 1.18
C ASN A 264 -9.18 7.62 0.18
N VAL A 265 -9.74 7.82 -1.02
CA VAL A 265 -9.23 8.80 -1.99
C VAL A 265 -10.41 9.57 -2.59
N GLY A 266 -10.36 10.90 -2.46
CA GLY A 266 -11.33 11.81 -3.05
C GLY A 266 -10.69 12.89 -3.91
N TYR A 267 -11.50 13.84 -4.36
CA TYR A 267 -11.08 14.89 -5.28
C TYR A 267 -10.45 16.08 -4.54
N GLY A 268 -9.20 16.40 -4.88
CA GLY A 268 -8.41 17.44 -4.22
C GLY A 268 -7.41 18.13 -5.16
N ASN A 269 -6.28 18.56 -4.60
CA ASN A 269 -5.24 19.27 -5.33
C ASN A 269 -4.53 18.35 -6.35
N THR A 270 -3.85 18.93 -7.34
CA THR A 270 -3.05 18.22 -8.37
C THR A 270 -3.83 17.32 -9.35
N LYS A 271 -5.09 16.95 -9.05
CA LYS A 271 -6.11 16.35 -9.94
C LYS A 271 -5.57 15.26 -10.87
N VAL A 272 -5.32 14.09 -10.31
CA VAL A 272 -4.82 12.91 -11.02
C VAL A 272 -5.84 11.78 -10.92
N TYR A 273 -6.03 10.99 -11.97
CA TYR A 273 -7.05 9.94 -12.03
C TYR A 273 -6.47 8.61 -12.53
N GLY A 274 -7.21 7.52 -12.33
CA GLY A 274 -6.80 6.19 -12.80
C GLY A 274 -5.61 5.65 -12.01
N VAL A 275 -4.70 4.93 -12.68
CA VAL A 275 -3.59 4.23 -12.00
C VAL A 275 -2.69 5.17 -11.19
N ASP A 276 -2.48 6.40 -11.67
CA ASP A 276 -1.61 7.38 -11.01
C ASP A 276 -2.25 8.04 -9.79
N SER A 277 -3.56 7.82 -9.55
CA SER A 277 -4.28 8.31 -8.37
C SER A 277 -4.34 7.30 -7.22
N GLN A 278 -3.76 6.12 -7.43
CA GLN A 278 -3.96 5.00 -6.52
C GLN A 278 -3.29 5.22 -5.17
N VAL A 279 -4.09 5.15 -4.11
CA VAL A 279 -3.63 4.88 -2.75
C VAL A 279 -3.50 3.37 -2.62
N LYS A 280 -2.35 2.90 -2.13
CA LYS A 280 -2.13 1.47 -1.89
C LYS A 280 -1.83 1.24 -0.42
N VAL A 281 -2.39 0.18 0.14
CA VAL A 281 -2.16 -0.20 1.53
C VAL A 281 -1.68 -1.64 1.55
N ASP A 282 -0.49 -1.82 2.10
CA ASP A 282 0.17 -3.12 2.24
C ASP A 282 -0.42 -3.89 3.42
N TRP A 283 -0.58 -3.22 4.57
CA TRP A 283 -1.27 -3.78 5.72
C TRP A 283 -1.86 -2.68 6.61
N ILE A 284 -2.87 -3.05 7.40
CA ILE A 284 -3.39 -2.26 8.52
C ILE A 284 -3.40 -3.16 9.75
N ARG A 285 -2.90 -2.63 10.87
CA ARG A 285 -2.80 -3.35 12.14
C ARG A 285 -3.19 -2.46 13.31
N SER A 286 -3.69 -3.08 14.36
CA SER A 286 -4.02 -2.43 15.63
C SER A 286 -3.64 -3.31 16.81
N TRP A 287 -3.18 -2.66 17.88
CA TRP A 287 -2.69 -3.32 19.08
C TRP A 287 -3.22 -2.66 20.35
N SER A 288 -3.38 -3.46 21.39
CA SER A 288 -3.58 -3.01 22.77
C SER A 288 -2.34 -3.28 23.61
N PRO A 289 -2.11 -2.47 24.65
CA PRO A 289 -1.09 -2.76 25.65
C PRO A 289 -1.34 -4.13 26.29
N GLN A 290 -0.28 -4.94 26.44
CA GLN A 290 -0.35 -6.23 27.12
C GLN A 290 -0.28 -6.11 28.64
#